data_AF-A0A9R1CS54-F1
#
_entry.id   AF-A0A9R1CS54-F1
#
_cell.length_a   1.000
_cell.length_b   1.000
_cell.length_c   1.000
_cell.angle_alpha   90.00
_cell.angle_beta   90.00
_cell.angle_gamma   90.00
#
_symmetry.space_group_name_H-M   'P 1'
#
loop_
_entity.id
_entity.type
_entity.pdbx_description
1 polymer ?
#
loop_
_entity_poly.entity_id
_entity_poly.type
_entity_poly.pdbx_seq_one_letter_code
_entity_poly.pdbx_strand_id
1 'polypeptide(L)'
;MSLYRHVKVIVPGMSLSRRAALAATARSLGVTTSVEESIRETEAELRSLSDPEPVPPRAELRRQVAETAADLEAKRERVATVRGRLRETDDGAIEADYRDAIRALSEAETEHAAAKEALADARDRAREARDVRERRLRLEDRLENLERRAREELIAAVSPAVETALSRVPNRDPPSFDAADPVSTALALIRVGRIETPITLACRRFPDRDSAERWLKAPVYRL
;
A
#
# COMPACT_ATOMS: atom_id res chain seq x y z
N MET A 1 -4.65 -7.48 -16.19
CA MET A 1 -4.30 -6.86 -17.49
C MET A 1 -4.48 -7.88 -18.61
N SER A 2 -5.13 -7.49 -19.70
CA SER A 2 -5.43 -8.37 -20.86
C SER A 2 -4.23 -8.53 -21.79
N LEU A 3 -4.04 -9.73 -22.36
CA LEU A 3 -3.01 -10.03 -23.36
C LEU A 3 -3.06 -9.04 -24.54
N TYR A 4 -4.26 -8.66 -24.99
CA TYR A 4 -4.46 -7.73 -26.10
C TYR A 4 -3.68 -6.43 -25.95
N ARG A 5 -3.55 -5.89 -24.72
CA ARG A 5 -2.80 -4.64 -24.47
C ARG A 5 -1.33 -4.74 -24.87
N HIS A 6 -0.75 -5.94 -24.78
CA HIS A 6 0.66 -6.19 -25.12
C HIS A 6 0.88 -6.43 -26.61
N VAL A 7 -0.15 -6.86 -27.34
CA VAL A 7 -0.02 -7.38 -28.71
C VAL A 7 -0.98 -6.72 -29.71
N LYS A 8 -1.65 -5.63 -29.34
CA LYS A 8 -2.63 -4.91 -30.18
C LYS A 8 -2.09 -4.56 -31.56
N VAL A 9 -0.83 -4.10 -31.62
CA VAL A 9 -0.15 -3.71 -32.86
C VAL A 9 1.20 -4.41 -32.92
N ILE A 10 1.40 -5.21 -33.96
CA ILE A 10 2.64 -5.93 -34.23
C ILE A 10 3.38 -5.26 -35.38
N VAL A 11 4.42 -4.50 -35.03
CA VAL A 11 5.28 -3.77 -35.96
C VAL A 11 6.74 -4.18 -35.74
N PRO A 12 7.58 -4.18 -36.80
CA PRO A 12 9.02 -4.25 -36.62
C PRO A 12 9.52 -3.16 -35.66
N GLY A 13 10.43 -3.52 -34.75
CA GLY A 13 10.95 -2.58 -33.74
C GLY A 13 10.07 -2.36 -32.51
N MET A 14 8.94 -3.08 -32.38
CA MET A 14 8.13 -3.02 -31.15
C MET A 14 8.93 -3.51 -29.93
N SER A 15 8.62 -2.96 -28.76
CA SER A 15 9.09 -3.48 -27.47
C SER A 15 8.00 -4.31 -26.81
N LEU A 16 8.40 -5.32 -26.05
CA LEU A 16 7.48 -6.22 -25.37
C LEU A 16 8.03 -6.60 -23.99
N SER A 17 7.26 -6.32 -22.94
CA SER A 17 7.55 -6.85 -21.60
C SER A 17 7.18 -8.33 -21.55
N ARG A 18 8.16 -9.19 -21.82
CA ARG A 18 7.97 -10.64 -21.97
C ARG A 18 7.27 -11.29 -20.77
N ARG A 19 7.76 -11.05 -19.55
CA ARG A 19 7.19 -11.63 -18.32
C ARG A 19 5.74 -11.17 -18.09
N ALA A 20 5.45 -9.89 -18.32
CA ALA A 20 4.10 -9.37 -18.18
C ALA A 20 3.15 -9.95 -19.23
N ALA A 21 3.62 -10.08 -20.48
CA ALA A 21 2.84 -10.65 -21.57
C ALA A 21 2.57 -12.15 -21.37
N LEU A 22 3.54 -12.94 -20.89
CA LEU A 22 3.34 -14.35 -20.51
C LEU A 22 2.27 -14.50 -19.43
N ALA A 23 2.36 -13.71 -18.35
CA ALA A 23 1.36 -13.73 -17.29
C ALA A 23 -0.04 -13.32 -17.81
N ALA A 24 -0.11 -12.38 -18.77
CA ALA A 24 -1.36 -12.00 -19.42
C ALA A 24 -1.91 -13.12 -20.34
N THR A 25 -1.04 -13.87 -21.02
CA THR A 25 -1.41 -15.06 -21.80
C THR A 25 -2.03 -16.12 -20.91
N ALA A 26 -1.38 -16.47 -19.79
CA ALA A 26 -1.92 -17.43 -18.83
C ALA A 26 -3.31 -17.02 -18.31
N ARG A 27 -3.49 -15.74 -17.96
CA ARG A 27 -4.81 -15.21 -17.55
C ARG A 27 -5.86 -15.27 -18.65
N SER A 28 -5.48 -15.03 -19.92
CA SER A 28 -6.41 -15.16 -21.05
C SER A 28 -6.94 -16.59 -21.24
N LEU A 29 -6.19 -17.58 -20.75
CA LEU A 29 -6.57 -18.99 -20.74
C LEU A 29 -7.33 -19.41 -19.46
N GLY A 30 -7.58 -18.48 -18.54
CA GLY A 30 -8.24 -18.77 -17.26
C GLY A 30 -7.36 -19.53 -16.26
N VAL A 31 -6.03 -19.50 -16.43
CA VAL A 31 -5.11 -20.11 -15.46
C VAL A 31 -5.19 -19.33 -14.15
N THR A 32 -5.43 -20.07 -13.07
CA THR A 32 -5.43 -19.56 -11.69
C THR A 32 -4.12 -19.92 -10.99
N THR A 33 -3.82 -19.21 -9.90
CA THR A 33 -2.62 -19.44 -9.08
C THR A 33 -2.97 -19.99 -7.70
N SER A 34 -2.02 -20.68 -7.07
CA SER A 34 -2.20 -21.24 -5.73
C SER A 34 -2.37 -20.16 -4.64
N VAL A 35 -1.98 -18.91 -4.94
CA VAL A 35 -1.95 -17.78 -4.01
C VAL A 35 -3.08 -16.77 -4.22
N GLU A 36 -3.99 -17.00 -5.16
CA GLU A 36 -5.07 -16.06 -5.49
C GLU A 36 -6.01 -15.75 -4.31
N GLU A 37 -6.31 -16.76 -3.49
CA GLU A 37 -7.07 -16.57 -2.27
C GLU A 37 -6.29 -15.74 -1.24
N SER A 38 -5.03 -16.06 -1.01
CA SER A 38 -4.17 -15.29 -0.10
C SER A 38 -3.97 -13.84 -0.53
N ILE A 39 -3.93 -13.56 -1.84
CA ILE A 39 -3.93 -12.18 -2.37
C ILE A 39 -5.23 -11.48 -1.98
N ARG A 40 -6.39 -12.09 -2.27
CA ARG A 40 -7.70 -11.51 -1.92
C ARG A 40 -7.85 -11.26 -0.43
N GLU A 41 -7.41 -12.19 0.40
CA GLU A 41 -7.41 -12.06 1.87
C GLU A 41 -6.50 -10.91 2.33
N THR A 42 -5.27 -10.84 1.83
CA THR A 42 -4.31 -9.79 2.21
C THR A 42 -4.80 -8.41 1.80
N GLU A 43 -5.38 -8.29 0.60
CA GLU A 43 -6.02 -7.05 0.16
C GLU A 43 -7.24 -6.68 1.01
N ALA A 44 -8.05 -7.65 1.41
CA ALA A 44 -9.19 -7.42 2.30
C ALA A 44 -8.73 -6.95 3.68
N GLU A 45 -7.67 -7.55 4.21
CA GLU A 45 -7.05 -7.14 5.47
C GLU A 45 -6.51 -5.71 5.37
N LEU A 46 -5.79 -5.37 4.29
CA LEU A 46 -5.32 -4.01 4.04
C LEU A 46 -6.46 -2.99 4.02
N ARG A 47 -7.57 -3.30 3.33
CA ARG A 47 -8.76 -2.44 3.29
C ARG A 47 -9.46 -2.32 4.65
N SER A 48 -9.31 -3.29 5.53
CA SER A 48 -9.87 -3.26 6.89
C SER A 48 -9.07 -2.40 7.86
N LEU A 49 -7.82 -2.06 7.54
CA LEU A 49 -7.00 -1.19 8.38
C LEU A 49 -7.46 0.26 8.24
N SER A 50 -8.12 0.77 9.28
CA SER A 50 -8.42 2.19 9.41
C SER A 50 -7.16 3.03 9.44
N ASP A 51 -7.22 4.22 8.86
CA ASP A 51 -6.15 5.20 9.04
C ASP A 51 -6.14 5.68 10.50
N PRO A 52 -4.97 5.74 11.15
CA PRO A 52 -4.90 6.13 12.54
C PRO A 52 -5.23 7.62 12.72
N GLU A 53 -5.83 7.95 13.86
CA GLU A 53 -6.16 9.33 14.19
C GLU A 53 -4.91 10.22 14.24
N PRO A 54 -5.03 11.52 13.90
CA PRO A 54 -3.95 12.48 14.05
C PRO A 54 -3.47 12.55 15.51
N VAL A 55 -2.17 12.41 15.71
CA VAL A 55 -1.55 12.48 17.03
C VAL A 55 -1.04 13.90 17.27
N PRO A 56 -1.45 14.59 18.35
CA PRO A 56 -0.96 15.93 18.66
C PRO A 56 0.55 15.95 18.96
N PRO A 57 1.24 17.08 18.75
CA PRO A 57 2.68 17.18 19.00
C PRO A 57 3.03 16.93 20.48
N ARG A 58 3.64 15.77 20.75
CA ARG A 58 4.04 15.36 22.12
C ARG A 58 4.99 16.33 22.81
N ALA A 59 5.77 17.11 22.04
CA ALA A 59 6.68 18.10 22.60
C ALA A 59 5.91 19.23 23.30
N GLU A 60 4.81 19.68 22.72
CA GLU A 60 3.95 20.72 23.28
C GLU A 60 3.22 20.21 24.52
N LEU A 61 2.64 19.01 24.45
CA LEU A 61 1.96 18.40 25.60
C LEU A 61 2.91 18.17 26.79
N ARG A 62 4.16 17.77 26.55
CA ARG A 62 5.17 17.68 27.61
C ARG A 62 5.50 19.02 28.24
N ARG A 63 5.57 20.07 27.42
CA ARG A 63 5.80 21.43 27.90
C ARG A 63 4.64 21.88 28.78
N GLN A 64 3.40 21.68 28.33
CA GLN A 64 2.19 22.00 29.10
C GLN A 64 2.13 21.26 30.44
N VAL A 65 2.50 19.97 30.48
CA VAL A 65 2.61 19.23 31.74
C VAL A 65 3.65 19.84 32.68
N ALA A 66 4.77 20.32 32.16
CA ALA A 66 5.81 20.97 32.97
C ALA A 66 5.36 22.35 33.48
N GLU A 67 4.71 23.15 32.63
CA GLU A 67 4.18 24.47 32.98
C GLU A 67 3.09 24.36 34.06
N THR A 68 2.11 23.47 33.87
CA THR A 68 1.05 23.22 34.87
C THR A 68 1.60 22.63 36.17
N ALA A 69 2.66 21.82 36.11
CA ALA A 69 3.34 21.33 37.32
C ALA A 69 4.01 22.46 38.11
N ALA A 70 4.65 23.40 37.40
CA ALA A 70 5.30 24.55 38.02
C ALA A 70 4.27 25.51 38.64
N ASP A 71 3.16 25.78 37.94
CA ASP A 71 2.09 26.62 38.50
C ASP A 71 1.44 25.97 39.73
N LEU A 72 1.16 24.67 39.65
CA LEU A 72 0.63 23.90 40.78
C LEU A 72 1.51 24.01 42.02
N GLU A 73 2.82 23.90 41.86
CA GLU A 73 3.76 24.03 42.99
C GLU A 73 3.77 25.45 43.57
N ALA A 74 3.74 26.48 42.71
CA ALA A 74 3.63 27.87 43.15
C ALA A 74 2.31 28.13 43.91
N LYS A 75 1.19 27.54 43.49
CA LYS A 75 -0.09 27.64 44.22
C LYS A 75 -0.04 26.93 45.57
N ARG A 76 0.62 25.76 45.67
CA ARG A 76 0.83 25.07 46.96
C ARG A 76 1.63 25.91 47.94
N GLU A 77 2.73 26.52 47.46
CA GLU A 77 3.55 27.42 48.27
C GLU A 77 2.75 28.64 48.75
N ARG A 78 1.91 29.22 47.88
CA ARG A 78 1.02 30.33 48.24
C ARG A 78 0.02 29.93 49.32
N VAL A 79 -0.65 28.79 49.18
CA VAL A 79 -1.58 28.26 50.19
C VAL A 79 -0.88 28.05 51.54
N ALA A 80 0.32 27.46 51.54
CA ALA A 80 1.11 27.27 52.75
C ALA A 80 1.46 28.61 53.42
N THR A 81 1.87 29.60 52.63
CA THR A 81 2.20 30.95 53.11
C THR A 81 1.00 31.65 53.75
N VAL A 82 -0.16 31.64 53.07
CA VAL A 82 -1.38 32.30 53.60
C VAL A 82 -1.89 31.57 54.84
N ARG A 83 -1.84 30.23 54.84
CA ARG A 83 -2.19 29.42 56.02
C ARG A 83 -1.30 29.74 57.23
N GLY A 84 -0.01 29.98 57.00
CA GLY A 84 0.92 30.42 58.04
C GLY A 84 0.46 31.74 58.68
N ARG A 85 0.18 32.75 57.86
CA ARG A 85 -0.29 34.07 58.32
C ARG A 85 -1.64 34.00 59.04
N LEU A 86 -2.59 33.20 58.55
CA LEU A 86 -3.91 33.03 59.18
C LEU A 86 -3.81 32.41 60.59
N ARG A 87 -2.76 31.63 60.88
CA ARG A 87 -2.52 31.10 62.24
C ARG A 87 -1.97 32.14 63.20
N GLU A 88 -1.34 33.18 62.69
CA GLU A 88 -0.71 34.25 63.48
C GLU A 88 -1.71 35.38 63.81
N THR A 89 -2.76 35.54 62.99
CA THR A 89 -3.75 36.62 63.13
C THR A 89 -5.16 36.15 62.76
N ASP A 90 -6.17 36.53 63.56
CA ASP A 90 -7.60 36.29 63.27
C ASP A 90 -8.19 37.47 62.47
N ASP A 91 -7.69 37.65 61.24
CA ASP A 91 -8.11 38.73 60.31
C ASP A 91 -8.93 38.16 59.15
N GLY A 92 -10.17 38.63 59.01
CA GLY A 92 -11.11 38.20 57.97
C GLY A 92 -10.63 38.46 56.53
N ALA A 93 -9.73 39.42 56.31
CA ALA A 93 -9.11 39.62 55.00
C ALA A 93 -8.15 38.48 54.64
N ILE A 94 -7.37 38.00 55.62
CA ILE A 94 -6.45 36.86 55.44
C ILE A 94 -7.24 35.57 55.23
N GLU A 95 -8.40 35.43 55.87
CA GLU A 95 -9.28 34.29 55.67
C GLU A 95 -9.85 34.25 54.23
N ALA A 96 -10.25 35.41 53.68
CA ALA A 96 -10.68 35.51 52.29
C ALA A 96 -9.55 35.14 51.31
N ASP A 97 -8.35 35.69 51.52
CA ASP A 97 -7.14 35.35 50.76
C ASP A 97 -6.84 33.85 50.79
N TYR A 98 -7.06 33.18 51.93
CA TYR A 98 -6.85 31.74 52.08
C TYR A 98 -7.85 30.94 51.24
N ARG A 99 -9.13 31.31 51.26
CA ARG A 99 -10.17 30.66 50.45
C ARG A 99 -9.88 30.80 48.96
N ASP A 100 -9.43 31.98 48.52
CA ASP A 100 -9.08 32.21 47.11
C ASP A 100 -7.80 31.44 46.71
N ALA A 101 -6.80 31.35 47.60
CA ALA A 101 -5.61 30.54 47.35
C ALA A 101 -5.95 29.04 47.23
N ILE A 102 -6.86 28.51 48.06
CA ILE A 102 -7.35 27.13 47.93
C ILE A 102 -8.06 26.94 46.59
N ARG A 103 -8.95 27.86 46.19
CA ARG A 103 -9.66 27.78 44.91
C ARG A 103 -8.68 27.70 43.74
N ALA A 104 -7.71 28.62 43.70
CA ALA A 104 -6.67 28.64 42.68
C ALA A 104 -5.81 27.36 42.68
N LEU A 105 -5.53 26.78 43.85
CA LEU A 105 -4.83 25.50 43.94
C LEU A 105 -5.66 24.37 43.32
N SER A 106 -6.96 24.27 43.64
CA SER A 106 -7.83 23.24 43.08
C SER A 106 -7.99 23.35 41.56
N GLU A 107 -8.03 24.57 41.03
CA GLU A 107 -8.02 24.83 39.58
C GLU A 107 -6.71 24.34 38.94
N ALA A 108 -5.56 24.68 39.53
CA ALA A 108 -4.24 24.24 39.05
C ALA A 108 -4.06 22.70 39.14
N GLU A 109 -4.60 22.05 40.18
CA GLU A 109 -4.61 20.58 40.28
C GLU A 109 -5.39 19.94 39.14
N THR A 110 -6.54 20.50 38.81
CA THR A 110 -7.40 20.04 37.71
C THR A 110 -6.71 20.23 36.37
N GLU A 111 -6.11 21.40 36.14
CA GLU A 111 -5.40 21.71 34.90
C GLU A 111 -4.17 20.79 34.71
N HIS A 112 -3.41 20.56 35.78
CA HIS A 112 -2.26 19.66 35.74
C HIS A 112 -2.67 18.20 35.49
N ALA A 113 -3.78 17.75 36.09
CA ALA A 113 -4.33 16.42 35.83
C ALA A 113 -4.75 16.27 34.36
N ALA A 114 -5.48 17.25 33.81
CA ALA A 114 -5.90 17.26 32.42
C ALA A 114 -4.71 17.27 31.45
N ALA A 115 -3.66 18.05 31.72
CA ALA A 115 -2.45 18.06 30.89
C ALA A 115 -1.74 16.69 30.88
N LYS A 116 -1.69 16.01 32.03
CA LYS A 116 -1.12 14.65 32.15
C LYS A 116 -1.92 13.62 31.36
N GLU A 117 -3.25 13.66 31.47
CA GLU A 117 -4.16 12.78 30.74
C GLU A 117 -4.01 12.98 29.23
N ALA A 118 -4.02 14.23 28.76
CA ALA A 118 -3.81 14.55 27.34
C ALA A 118 -2.47 14.01 26.80
N LEU A 119 -1.39 14.09 27.60
CA LEU A 119 -0.10 13.51 27.22
C LEU A 119 -0.11 11.98 27.20
N ALA A 120 -0.84 11.33 28.12
CA ALA A 120 -0.99 9.88 28.15
C ALA A 120 -1.77 9.39 26.92
N ASP A 121 -2.93 9.98 26.65
CA ASP A 121 -3.74 9.71 25.46
C ASP A 121 -2.95 9.86 24.17
N ALA A 122 -2.21 10.97 24.04
CA ALA A 122 -1.38 11.20 22.86
C ALA A 122 -0.27 10.16 22.69
N ARG A 123 0.24 9.58 23.78
CA ARG A 123 1.23 8.49 23.71
C ARG A 123 0.58 7.19 23.25
N ASP A 124 -0.61 6.89 23.72
CA ASP A 124 -1.32 5.67 23.36
C ASP A 124 -1.78 5.72 21.90
N ARG A 125 -2.37 6.82 21.44
CA ARG A 125 -2.68 7.05 20.02
C ARG A 125 -1.42 6.96 19.14
N ALA A 126 -0.27 7.46 19.62
CA ALA A 126 0.99 7.34 18.88
C ALA A 126 1.46 5.89 18.71
N ARG A 127 1.26 5.06 19.74
CA ARG A 127 1.61 3.63 19.70
C ARG A 127 0.68 2.90 18.75
N GLU A 128 -0.63 3.06 18.89
CA GLU A 128 -1.62 2.47 18.00
C GLU A 128 -1.39 2.87 16.55
N ALA A 129 -1.13 4.15 16.29
CA ALA A 129 -0.80 4.64 14.95
C ALA A 129 0.46 3.99 14.38
N ARG A 130 1.46 3.72 15.23
CA ARG A 130 2.68 3.00 14.82
C ARG A 130 2.35 1.55 14.50
N ASP A 131 1.60 0.86 15.35
CA ASP A 131 1.25 -0.55 15.19
C ASP A 131 0.42 -0.78 13.92
N VAL A 132 -0.53 0.11 13.63
CA VAL A 132 -1.30 0.11 12.37
C VAL A 132 -0.39 0.30 11.16
N ARG A 133 0.54 1.27 11.19
CA ARG A 133 1.51 1.49 10.10
C ARG A 133 2.41 0.28 9.89
N GLU A 134 2.91 -0.31 10.96
CA GLU A 134 3.77 -1.49 10.90
C GLU A 134 3.02 -2.70 10.34
N ARG A 135 1.75 -2.90 10.75
CA ARG A 135 0.90 -3.94 10.16
C ARG A 135 0.63 -3.69 8.69
N ARG A 136 0.32 -2.45 8.28
CA ARG A 136 0.12 -2.09 6.87
C ARG A 136 1.36 -2.44 6.03
N LEU A 137 2.54 -2.00 6.45
CA LEU A 137 3.80 -2.30 5.75
C LEU A 137 4.03 -3.80 5.58
N ARG A 138 3.84 -4.59 6.64
CA ARG A 138 3.99 -6.06 6.57
C ARG A 138 3.02 -6.70 5.59
N LEU A 139 1.77 -6.21 5.51
CA LEU A 139 0.77 -6.72 4.58
C LEU A 139 1.07 -6.29 3.14
N GLU A 140 1.54 -5.07 2.91
CA GLU A 140 2.00 -4.60 1.60
C GLU A 140 3.17 -5.45 1.09
N ASP A 141 4.18 -5.69 1.93
CA ASP A 141 5.32 -6.57 1.62
C ASP A 141 4.86 -8.01 1.31
N ARG A 142 3.91 -8.52 2.11
CA ARG A 142 3.32 -9.85 1.88
C ARG A 142 2.60 -9.89 0.54
N LEU A 143 1.80 -8.87 0.23
CA LEU A 143 1.07 -8.76 -1.03
C LEU A 143 2.04 -8.74 -2.22
N GLU A 144 3.11 -7.94 -2.17
CA GLU A 144 4.10 -7.90 -3.26
C GLU A 144 4.75 -9.28 -3.49
N ASN A 145 5.09 -9.98 -2.41
CA ASN A 145 5.66 -11.34 -2.50
C ASN A 145 4.66 -12.34 -3.08
N LEU A 146 3.38 -12.28 -2.68
CA LEU A 146 2.33 -13.13 -3.24
C LEU A 146 2.10 -12.83 -4.73
N GLU A 147 2.06 -11.57 -5.14
CA GLU A 147 1.93 -11.18 -6.54
C GLU A 147 3.12 -11.65 -7.39
N ARG A 148 4.33 -11.60 -6.83
CA ARG A 148 5.54 -12.10 -7.49
C ARG A 148 5.42 -13.61 -7.73
N ARG A 149 5.03 -14.37 -6.70
CA ARG A 149 4.78 -15.81 -6.81
C ARG A 149 3.66 -16.13 -7.80
N ALA A 150 2.54 -15.41 -7.75
CA ALA A 150 1.45 -15.58 -8.72
C ALA A 150 1.95 -15.40 -10.15
N ARG A 151 2.79 -14.38 -10.39
CA ARG A 151 3.38 -14.13 -11.71
C ARG A 151 4.30 -15.27 -12.16
N GLU A 152 5.08 -15.84 -11.26
CA GLU A 152 5.94 -16.99 -11.54
C GLU A 152 5.14 -18.24 -11.89
N GLU A 153 4.09 -18.55 -11.13
CA GLU A 153 3.20 -19.68 -11.40
C GLU A 153 2.49 -19.54 -12.75
N LEU A 154 1.95 -18.35 -13.07
CA LEU A 154 1.34 -18.06 -14.37
C LEU A 154 2.33 -18.23 -15.52
N ILE A 155 3.54 -17.72 -15.37
CA ILE A 155 4.60 -17.86 -16.38
C ILE A 155 4.94 -19.34 -16.57
N ALA A 156 5.22 -20.06 -15.48
CA ALA A 156 5.59 -21.48 -15.53
C ALA A 156 4.53 -22.34 -16.22
N ALA A 157 3.24 -22.05 -15.97
CA ALA A 157 2.14 -22.79 -16.58
C ALA A 157 2.06 -22.65 -18.11
N VAL A 158 2.49 -21.51 -18.68
CA VAL A 158 2.29 -21.19 -20.11
C VAL A 158 3.58 -21.23 -20.92
N SER A 159 4.75 -21.08 -20.29
CA SER A 159 6.05 -21.07 -20.98
C SER A 159 6.27 -22.25 -21.94
N PRO A 160 5.99 -23.52 -21.58
CA PRO A 160 6.23 -24.65 -22.49
C PRO A 160 5.37 -24.58 -23.77
N ALA A 161 4.13 -24.13 -23.65
CA ALA A 161 3.23 -23.97 -24.80
C ALA A 161 3.70 -22.83 -25.72
N VAL A 162 4.21 -21.74 -25.13
CA VAL A 162 4.72 -20.59 -25.86
C VAL A 162 6.04 -20.92 -26.57
N GLU A 163 6.95 -21.66 -25.94
CA GLU A 163 8.18 -22.16 -26.57
C GLU A 163 7.86 -23.08 -27.76
N THR A 164 6.86 -23.94 -27.61
CA THR A 164 6.38 -24.80 -28.71
C THR A 164 5.75 -23.99 -29.85
N ALA A 165 5.02 -22.91 -29.54
CA ALA A 165 4.48 -22.02 -30.57
C ALA A 165 5.58 -21.21 -31.26
N LEU A 166 6.62 -20.83 -30.52
CA LEU A 166 7.74 -20.05 -30.99
C LEU A 166 8.59 -20.81 -32.02
N SER A 167 8.87 -22.10 -31.79
CA SER A 167 9.59 -22.96 -32.76
C SER A 167 8.82 -23.19 -34.06
N ARG A 168 7.53 -22.79 -34.11
CA ARG A 168 6.66 -22.88 -35.28
C ARG A 168 6.36 -21.52 -35.91
N VAL A 169 7.04 -20.45 -35.46
CA VAL A 169 6.87 -19.11 -36.03
C VAL A 169 7.38 -19.11 -37.47
N PRO A 170 6.58 -18.63 -38.44
CA PRO A 170 7.02 -18.61 -39.84
C PRO A 170 8.25 -17.73 -40.06
N ASN A 171 9.18 -18.23 -40.88
CA ASN A 171 10.35 -17.50 -41.36
C ASN A 171 11.35 -17.05 -40.26
N ARG A 172 11.33 -17.71 -39.08
CA ARG A 172 12.35 -17.62 -38.03
C ARG A 172 12.42 -18.95 -37.27
N ASP A 173 13.61 -19.26 -36.77
CA ASP A 173 13.82 -20.33 -35.81
C ASP A 173 14.68 -19.78 -34.64
N PRO A 174 14.07 -19.01 -33.74
CA PRO A 174 14.81 -18.46 -32.61
C PRO A 174 15.18 -19.60 -31.64
N PRO A 175 16.42 -19.66 -31.14
CA PRO A 175 16.90 -20.79 -30.34
C PRO A 175 16.26 -20.88 -28.96
N SER A 176 15.68 -19.77 -28.47
CA SER A 176 14.94 -19.73 -27.21
C SER A 176 13.98 -18.54 -27.19
N PHE A 177 13.05 -18.58 -26.24
CA PHE A 177 12.16 -17.45 -25.97
C PHE A 177 12.91 -16.18 -25.60
N ASP A 178 14.04 -16.29 -24.90
CA ASP A 178 14.83 -15.14 -24.50
C ASP A 178 15.68 -14.53 -25.64
N ALA A 179 16.03 -15.33 -26.64
CA ALA A 179 16.73 -14.87 -27.83
C ALA A 179 15.79 -14.36 -28.93
N ALA A 180 14.48 -14.64 -28.84
CA ALA A 180 13.51 -14.29 -29.87
C ALA A 180 13.29 -12.77 -29.99
N ASP A 181 13.14 -12.28 -31.23
CA ASP A 181 12.74 -10.90 -31.46
C ASP A 181 11.31 -10.63 -30.94
N PRO A 182 10.99 -9.40 -30.50
CA PRO A 182 9.68 -9.07 -29.92
C PRO A 182 8.49 -9.42 -30.81
N VAL A 183 8.63 -9.37 -32.14
CA VAL A 183 7.56 -9.77 -33.07
C VAL A 183 7.33 -11.27 -33.00
N SER A 184 8.39 -12.08 -33.10
CA SER A 184 8.28 -13.55 -32.98
C SER A 184 7.70 -13.96 -31.63
N THR A 185 8.14 -13.31 -30.55
CA THR A 185 7.58 -13.51 -29.20
C THR A 185 6.08 -13.17 -29.17
N ALA A 186 5.67 -12.01 -29.70
CA ALA A 186 4.28 -11.59 -29.70
C ALA A 186 3.38 -12.55 -30.50
N LEU A 187 3.84 -13.03 -31.66
CA LEU A 187 3.12 -14.02 -32.46
C LEU A 187 2.92 -15.33 -31.69
N ALA A 188 3.96 -15.85 -31.04
CA ALA A 188 3.84 -17.05 -30.20
C ALA A 188 2.86 -16.87 -29.04
N LEU A 189 2.86 -15.70 -28.39
CA LEU A 189 1.92 -15.39 -27.31
C LEU A 189 0.47 -15.30 -27.80
N ILE A 190 0.22 -14.65 -28.93
CA ILE A 190 -1.12 -14.58 -29.55
C ILE A 190 -1.61 -15.99 -29.88
N ARG A 191 -0.73 -16.82 -30.45
CA ARG A 191 -1.05 -18.20 -30.87
C ARG A 191 -1.53 -19.08 -29.72
N VAL A 192 -0.98 -18.85 -28.53
CA VAL A 192 -1.28 -19.63 -27.32
C VAL A 192 -2.43 -19.03 -26.55
N GLY A 193 -2.49 -17.69 -26.44
CA GLY A 193 -3.50 -17.00 -25.68
C GLY A 193 -4.86 -16.94 -26.37
N ARG A 194 -5.85 -16.45 -25.63
CA ARG A 194 -7.20 -16.18 -26.15
C ARG A 194 -7.36 -14.69 -26.40
N ILE A 195 -7.58 -14.31 -27.66
CA ILE A 195 -7.81 -12.92 -28.07
C ILE A 195 -9.01 -12.87 -29.00
N GLU A 196 -10.06 -12.17 -28.57
CA GLU A 196 -11.30 -12.01 -29.33
C GLU A 196 -11.32 -10.68 -30.11
N THR A 197 -10.40 -9.77 -29.80
CA THR A 197 -10.29 -8.45 -30.43
C THR A 197 -9.30 -8.48 -31.59
N PRO A 198 -9.61 -7.87 -32.75
CA PRO A 198 -8.70 -7.85 -33.90
C PRO A 198 -7.35 -7.20 -33.61
N ILE A 199 -6.29 -7.85 -34.07
CA ILE A 199 -4.89 -7.43 -33.91
C ILE A 199 -4.39 -6.81 -35.20
N THR A 200 -3.65 -5.70 -35.13
CA THR A 200 -3.03 -5.08 -36.30
C THR A 200 -1.65 -5.69 -36.58
N LEU A 201 -1.47 -6.35 -37.71
CA LEU A 201 -0.19 -6.88 -38.19
C LEU A 201 0.38 -6.00 -39.29
N ALA A 202 1.50 -5.33 -38.98
CA ALA A 202 2.30 -4.56 -39.92
C ALA A 202 3.67 -5.23 -40.15
N CYS A 203 3.70 -6.56 -40.14
CA CYS A 203 4.92 -7.34 -40.35
C CYS A 203 4.72 -8.36 -41.49
N ARG A 204 5.76 -8.55 -42.30
CA ARG A 204 5.73 -9.44 -43.48
C ARG A 204 5.98 -10.91 -43.12
N ARG A 205 5.43 -11.39 -42.01
CA ARG A 205 5.65 -12.78 -41.51
C ARG A 205 4.75 -13.81 -42.17
N PHE A 206 3.57 -13.39 -42.63
CA PHE A 206 2.58 -14.24 -43.28
C PHE A 206 2.38 -13.80 -44.73
N PRO A 207 2.05 -14.70 -45.66
CA PRO A 207 1.78 -14.36 -47.07
C PRO A 207 0.53 -13.48 -47.21
N ASP A 208 -0.57 -13.86 -46.55
CA ASP A 208 -1.87 -13.19 -46.61
C ASP A 208 -2.54 -13.09 -45.22
N ARG A 209 -3.71 -12.44 -45.13
CA ARG A 209 -4.48 -12.28 -43.88
C ARG A 209 -4.99 -13.62 -43.35
N ASP A 210 -5.56 -14.46 -44.20
CA ASP A 210 -6.20 -15.72 -43.80
C ASP A 210 -5.17 -16.68 -43.22
N SER A 211 -3.96 -16.71 -43.79
CA SER A 211 -2.82 -17.45 -43.28
C SER A 211 -2.39 -16.97 -41.89
N ALA A 212 -2.44 -15.65 -41.64
CA ALA A 212 -2.16 -15.09 -40.33
C ALA A 212 -3.25 -15.46 -39.31
N GLU A 213 -4.53 -15.29 -39.65
CA GLU A 213 -5.65 -15.64 -38.75
C GLU A 213 -5.68 -17.15 -38.43
N ARG A 214 -5.48 -18.01 -39.44
CA ARG A 214 -5.41 -19.47 -39.25
C ARG A 214 -4.27 -19.87 -38.32
N TRP A 215 -3.10 -19.26 -38.50
CA TRP A 215 -1.97 -19.56 -37.62
C TRP A 215 -2.25 -19.00 -36.23
N LEU A 216 -2.53 -17.70 -36.09
CA LEU A 216 -2.70 -17.00 -34.81
C LEU A 216 -3.92 -17.45 -34.01
N LYS A 217 -4.92 -18.05 -34.66
CA LYS A 217 -6.23 -18.36 -34.06
C LYS A 217 -6.90 -17.12 -33.46
N ALA A 218 -6.67 -15.96 -34.06
CA ALA A 218 -7.18 -14.68 -33.62
C ALA A 218 -7.51 -13.81 -34.85
N PRO A 219 -8.50 -12.90 -34.75
CA PRO A 219 -8.84 -11.98 -35.83
C PRO A 219 -7.70 -10.99 -36.11
N VAL A 220 -7.43 -10.69 -37.38
CA VAL A 220 -6.29 -9.87 -37.81
C VAL A 220 -6.71 -8.79 -38.80
N TYR A 221 -6.23 -7.57 -38.56
CA TYR A 221 -6.12 -6.51 -39.56
C TYR A 221 -4.69 -6.42 -40.07
N ARG A 222 -4.49 -6.42 -41.39
CA ARG A 222 -3.16 -6.33 -42.00
C ARG A 222 -2.96 -4.97 -42.64
N LEU A 223 -1.79 -4.37 -42.39
CA LEU A 223 -1.31 -3.13 -43.01
C LEU A 223 -0.30 -3.43 -44.13
#